data_AF-D0Z6U6-F1
#
_entry.id   AF-D0Z6U6-F1
#
_cell.length_a   1.000
_cell.length_b   1.000
_cell.length_c   1.000
_cell.angle_alpha   90.00
_cell.angle_beta   90.00
_cell.angle_gamma   90.00
#
_symmetry.space_group_name_H-M   'P 1'
#
loop_
_entity.id
_entity.type
_entity.pdbx_description
1 polymer ?
#
loop_
_entity_poly.entity_id
_entity_poly.type
_entity_poly.pdbx_seq_one_letter_code
_entity_poly.pdbx_strand_id
1 'polypeptide(L)' 'MVRYFGFLANRVCGEKLPQVYRALWMDKPEPVAKVCYAQMVKQCLSRDPFECVLCGGRMVYRRAITCLLYTSQP' A
#
# COMPACT_ATOMS: atom_id res chain seq x y z
N MET A 1 -18.95 8.35 18.29
CA MET A 1 -17.56 8.80 18.11
C MET A 1 -16.97 8.09 16.89
N VAL A 2 -16.58 8.84 15.84
CA VAL A 2 -16.22 8.27 14.54
C VAL A 2 -14.80 7.71 14.57
N ARG A 3 -14.66 6.38 14.59
CA ARG A 3 -13.36 5.66 14.63
C ARG A 3 -12.57 5.72 13.31
N TYR A 4 -13.13 6.34 12.27
CA TYR A 4 -12.60 6.33 10.90
C TYR A 4 -12.02 7.67 10.44
N PHE A 5 -11.78 8.62 11.35
CA PHE A 5 -11.29 9.96 10.98
C PHE A 5 -10.02 9.90 10.13
N GLY A 6 -9.06 9.02 10.48
CA GLY A 6 -7.84 8.85 9.68
C GLY A 6 -8.09 8.33 8.26
N PHE A 7 -9.06 7.43 8.08
CA PHE A 7 -9.43 6.92 6.75
C PHE A 7 -10.10 8.00 5.90
N LEU A 8 -11.03 8.75 6.50
CA LEU A 8 -11.71 9.86 5.84
C LEU A 8 -10.74 10.99 5.50
N ALA A 9 -9.84 11.32 6.41
CA ALA A 9 -8.78 12.32 6.20
C ALA A 9 -7.85 11.90 5.05
N ASN A 10 -7.41 10.65 4.99
CA ASN A 10 -6.58 10.15 3.90
C ASN A 10 -7.25 10.26 2.53
N ARG A 11 -8.58 10.00 2.46
CA ARG A 11 -9.34 10.16 1.22
C ARG A 11 -9.39 11.63 0.77
N VAL A 12 -9.73 12.53 1.69
CA VAL A 12 -9.80 13.98 1.41
C VAL A 12 -8.42 14.53 1.03
N CYS A 13 -7.36 14.10 1.73
CA CYS A 13 -5.99 14.45 1.40
C CYS A 13 -5.64 13.98 -0.02
N GLY A 14 -5.94 12.74 -0.39
CA GLY A 14 -5.67 12.23 -1.74
C GLY A 14 -6.35 13.03 -2.86
N GLU A 15 -7.56 13.52 -2.62
CA GLU A 15 -8.30 14.35 -3.59
C GLU A 15 -7.78 15.79 -3.68
N LYS A 16 -7.34 16.38 -2.57
CA LYS A 16 -6.91 17.79 -2.49
C LYS A 16 -5.42 18.03 -2.71
N LEU A 17 -4.56 17.05 -2.45
CA LEU A 17 -3.11 17.15 -2.62
C LEU A 17 -2.68 17.61 -4.04
N PRO A 18 -3.30 17.12 -5.13
CA PRO A 18 -2.96 17.58 -6.48
C PRO A 18 -3.26 19.07 -6.73
N GLN A 19 -4.27 19.62 -6.04
CA GLN A 19 -4.61 21.04 -6.14
C GLN A 19 -3.55 21.91 -5.45
N VAL A 20 -3.02 21.43 -4.32
CA VAL A 20 -1.94 22.09 -3.58
C VAL A 20 -0.64 22.10 -4.39
N TYR A 21 -0.26 20.97 -5.01
CA TYR A 21 0.92 20.94 -5.88
C TYR A 21 0.83 21.92 -7.06
N ARG A 22 -0.35 22.03 -7.68
CA ARG A 22 -0.61 23.02 -8.75
C ARG A 22 -0.49 24.46 -8.24
N ALA A 23 -1.01 24.75 -7.04
CA ALA A 23 -0.96 26.08 -6.45
C ALA A 23 0.46 26.50 -6.04
N LEU A 24 1.29 25.53 -5.63
CA LEU A 24 2.68 25.74 -5.22
C LEU A 24 3.68 25.66 -6.38
N TRP A 25 3.21 25.49 -7.62
CA TRP A 25 4.06 25.30 -8.82
C TRP A 25 5.08 24.16 -8.64
N MET A 26 4.70 23.13 -7.89
CA MET A 26 5.55 21.95 -7.68
C MET A 26 5.23 20.91 -8.76
N ASP A 27 6.28 20.37 -9.36
CA ASP A 27 6.13 19.18 -10.21
C ASP A 27 5.55 18.04 -9.39
N LYS A 28 4.65 17.28 -10.02
CA LYS A 28 4.00 16.15 -9.37
C LYS A 28 5.09 15.13 -9.02
N PRO A 29 5.18 14.67 -7.75
CA PRO A 29 6.16 13.65 -7.40
C PRO A 29 5.92 12.41 -8.26
N GLU A 30 7.00 11.82 -8.77
CA GLU A 30 6.95 10.57 -9.51
C GLU A 30 6.25 9.51 -8.64
N PRO A 31 5.42 8.63 -9.25
CA PRO A 31 4.77 7.57 -8.51
C PRO A 31 5.84 6.66 -7.89
N VAL A 32 6.08 6.83 -6.59
CA VAL A 32 6.98 5.97 -5.84
C VAL A 32 6.44 4.54 -5.94
N ALA A 33 7.32 3.61 -6.28
CA ALA A 33 6.98 2.20 -6.32
C ALA A 33 6.29 1.82 -5.00
N LYS A 34 5.06 1.30 -5.08
CA LYS A 34 4.31 0.86 -3.92
C LYS A 34 5.06 -0.33 -3.31
N VAL A 35 5.90 -0.06 -2.32
CA VAL A 35 6.58 -1.11 -1.56
C VAL A 35 5.49 -1.86 -0.81
N CYS A 36 5.26 -3.11 -1.19
CA CYS A 36 4.33 -3.96 -0.46
C CYS A 36 4.95 -4.30 0.91
N TYR A 37 4.13 -4.39 1.96
CA TYR A 37 4.58 -4.84 3.28
C TYR A 37 5.40 -6.14 3.20
N ALA A 38 5.00 -7.07 2.32
CA ALA A 38 5.74 -8.31 2.09
C ALA A 38 7.16 -8.08 1.54
N GLN A 39 7.36 -7.10 0.66
CA GLN A 39 8.70 -6.76 0.16
C GLN A 39 9.56 -6.14 1.27
N MET A 40 8.96 -5.29 2.11
CA MET A 40 9.66 -4.68 3.23
C MET A 40 10.08 -5.72 4.27
N VAL A 41 9.19 -6.64 4.64
CA VAL A 41 9.49 -7.74 5.57
C VAL A 41 10.57 -8.65 5.01
N LYS A 42 10.53 -8.94 3.70
CA LYS A 42 11.56 -9.74 3.04
C LYS A 42 12.94 -9.09 3.11
N GLN A 43 13.03 -7.79 2.88
CA GLN A 43 14.28 -7.03 2.99
C GLN A 43 14.77 -6.92 4.44
N CYS A 44 13.85 -6.77 5.40
CA CYS A 44 14.19 -6.62 6.82
C CYS A 44 14.64 -7.95 7.46
N LEU A 45 13.92 -9.05 7.22
CA LEU A 45 14.17 -10.34 7.86
C LEU A 45 15.05 -11.26 7.02
N SER A 46 15.42 -10.86 5.80
CA SER A 46 16.09 -11.72 4.80
C SER A 46 15.39 -13.07 4.57
N ARG A 47 14.08 -13.12 4.88
CA ARG A 47 13.23 -14.31 4.83
C ARG A 47 11.93 -13.94 4.15
N ASP A 48 11.45 -14.83 3.28
CA ASP A 48 10.21 -14.58 2.56
C ASP A 48 9.02 -14.75 3.52
N PRO A 49 8.13 -13.75 3.66
CA PRO A 49 6.98 -13.86 4.57
C PRO A 49 5.98 -14.93 4.13
N PHE A 50 6.09 -15.44 2.90
CA PHE A 50 5.29 -16.55 2.42
C PHE A 50 5.98 -17.90 2.62
N GLU A 51 7.17 -17.96 3.19
CA GLU A 51 7.86 -19.22 3.50
C GLU A 51 7.50 -19.70 4.90
N CYS A 52 7.05 -20.95 5.02
CA CYS A 52 6.79 -21.56 6.31
C CYS A 52 8.10 -21.79 7.07
N VAL A 53 8.21 -21.21 8.26
CA VAL A 53 9.40 -21.33 9.14
C VAL A 53 9.72 -22.78 9.51
N LEU A 54 8.72 -23.67 9.51
CA LEU A 54 8.89 -25.07 9.92
C LEU A 54 9.20 -26.02 8.76
N CYS A 55 8.61 -25.79 7.58
CA CYS A 55 8.70 -26.74 6.45
C CYS A 55 9.19 -26.14 5.13
N GLY A 56 9.48 -24.85 5.05
CA GLY A 56 9.88 -24.17 3.81
C GLY A 56 8.79 -24.09 2.74
N GLY A 57 7.58 -24.58 3.01
CA GLY A 57 6.46 -24.53 2.07
C GLY A 57 5.99 -23.11 1.81
N ARG A 58 5.59 -22.81 0.57
CA ARG A 58 5.06 -21.50 0.18
C ARG A 58 3.58 -21.35 0.54
N MET A 59 3.26 -20.41 1.42
CA MET A 59 1.90 -20.03 1.80
C MET A 59 1.24 -19.21 0.68
N VAL A 60 -0.02 -19.54 0.39
CA VAL A 60 -0.86 -18.82 -0.56
C VAL A 60 -2.14 -18.36 0.13
N TYR A 61 -2.55 -17.11 -0.09
CA TYR A 61 -3.84 -16.63 0.40
C TYR A 61 -4.96 -17.31 -0.39
N ARG A 62 -5.75 -18.17 0.27
CA ARG A 62 -6.95 -18.79 -0.37
C ARG A 62 -8.10 -17.81 -0.59
N ARG A 63 -8.12 -16.66 0.11
CA ARG A 63 -9.11 -15.59 -0.08
C ARG A 63 -8.42 -14.24 0.12
N ALA A 64 -8.45 -13.39 -0.90
CA ALA A 64 -8.17 -11.97 -0.76
C ALA A 64 -9.50 -11.23 -0.55
N ILE A 65 -9.68 -10.58 0.60
CA ILE A 65 -10.79 -9.64 0.80
C ILE A 65 -10.44 -8.40 -0.04
N THR A 66 -11.01 -8.32 -1.24
CA THR A 66 -11.44 -7.14 -2.05
C THR A 66 -10.64 -5.81 -2.07
N CYS A 67 -9.54 -5.63 -1.36
CA CYS A 67 -8.75 -4.39 -1.34
C CYS A 67 -7.66 -4.35 -2.44
N LEU A 68 -7.38 -5.45 -3.13
CA LEU A 68 -6.38 -5.49 -4.22
C LEU A 68 -6.95 -5.10 -5.59
N LEU A 69 -8.29 -5.09 -5.77
CA LEU A 69 -8.90 -4.75 -7.06
C LEU A 69 -8.76 -3.26 -7.42
N TYR A 70 -8.37 -2.39 -6.49
CA TYR A 70 -8.14 -0.96 -6.77
C TYR A 70 -6.71 -0.62 -7.20
N THR A 71 -5.79 -1.59 -7.25
CA THR A 71 -4.40 -1.34 -7.68
C THR A 71 -4.01 -2.03 -8.98
N SER A 72 -4.95 -2.73 -9.62
CA SER A 72 -4.74 -3.43 -10.89
C SER A 72 -5.89 -3.18 -11.86
N GLN A 73 -6.20 -1.92 -12.15
CA GLN A 73 -6.81 -1.58 -13.45
C GLN A 73 -5.80 -0.73 -14.22
N PRO A 74 -5.55 -1.05 -15.50
CA PRO A 74 -4.66 -0.28 -16.37
C PRO A 74 -5.18 1.15 -16.61
#